data_AF-W5YVT9-F1
#
_entry.id   AF-W5YVT9-F1
#
_cell.length_a   1.000
_cell.length_b   1.000
_cell.length_c   1.000
_cell.angle_alpha   90.00
_cell.angle_beta   90.00
_cell.angle_gamma   90.00
#
_symmetry.space_group_name_H-M   'P 1'
#
loop_
_entity.id
_entity.type
_entity.pdbx_description
1 polymer ?
#
loop_
_entity_poly.entity_id
_entity_poly.type
_entity_poly.pdbx_seq_one_letter_code
_entity_poly.pdbx_strand_id
1 'polypeptide(L)'
;MVPALNCVRVKEAIEAANCEVQTYDFEFQPGRFNWDIVLDSITDQVGVLIVTHLYGVPVDLRKARDFCNAKGILLIEDCAQTLGGYIDGRQVGTWGMPPYSVLAMTSQFL
;
A
#
# COMPACT_ATOMS: atom_id res chain seq x y z
N MET A 1 1.60 -0.84 -8.78
CA MET A 1 2.20 -2.01 -8.10
C MET A 1 1.48 -2.25 -6.77
N VAL A 2 1.13 -3.49 -6.43
CA VAL A 2 0.25 -3.86 -5.30
C VAL A 2 0.68 -5.21 -4.68
N PRO A 3 0.42 -5.51 -3.40
CA PRO A 3 0.76 -6.82 -2.85
C PRO A 3 0.02 -7.94 -3.60
N ALA A 4 0.64 -9.09 -3.81
CA ALA A 4 0.03 -10.24 -4.49
C ALA A 4 -1.15 -10.79 -3.68
N LEU A 5 -1.02 -10.80 -2.35
CA LEU A 5 -2.13 -11.07 -1.44
C LEU A 5 -2.88 -9.77 -1.14
N ASN A 6 -3.98 -9.54 -1.85
CA ASN A 6 -4.91 -8.43 -1.64
C ASN A 6 -6.36 -8.87 -1.92
N CYS A 7 -7.32 -7.97 -1.67
CA CYS A 7 -8.71 -8.20 -2.05
C CYS A 7 -8.90 -7.97 -3.56
N VAL A 8 -9.69 -8.83 -4.23
CA VAL A 8 -10.04 -8.69 -5.66
C VAL A 8 -10.54 -7.29 -6.05
N ARG A 9 -11.15 -6.56 -5.11
CA ARG A 9 -11.63 -5.18 -5.30
C ARG A 9 -10.51 -4.19 -5.60
N VAL A 10 -9.30 -4.40 -5.08
CA VAL A 10 -8.14 -3.56 -5.39
C VAL A 10 -7.74 -3.74 -6.85
N LYS A 11 -7.70 -4.99 -7.33
CA LYS A 11 -7.43 -5.29 -8.75
C LYS A 11 -8.50 -4.69 -9.67
N GLU A 12 -9.78 -4.88 -9.34
CA GLU A 12 -10.89 -4.29 -10.11
C GLU A 12 -10.80 -2.75 -10.17
N ALA A 13 -10.40 -2.10 -9.07
CA ALA A 13 -10.21 -0.64 -9.05
C ALA A 13 -9.04 -0.20 -9.94
N ILE A 14 -7.93 -0.94 -9.96
CA ILE A 14 -6.79 -0.68 -10.85
C ILE A 14 -7.21 -0.82 -12.32
N GLU A 15 -7.96 -1.89 -12.64
CA GLU A 15 -8.46 -2.13 -14.00
C GLU A 15 -9.45 -1.06 -14.44
N ALA A 16 -10.37 -0.63 -13.57
CA ALA A 16 -11.30 0.47 -13.83
C ALA A 16 -10.58 1.81 -14.08
N ALA A 17 -9.39 1.98 -13.52
CA ALA A 17 -8.53 3.13 -13.77
C ALA A 17 -7.69 3.00 -15.07
N ASN A 18 -7.90 1.94 -15.86
CA ASN A 18 -7.12 1.60 -17.07
C ASN A 18 -5.61 1.48 -16.81
N CYS A 19 -5.25 0.97 -15.63
CA CYS A 19 -3.85 0.75 -15.25
C CYS A 19 -3.50 -0.74 -15.31
N GLU A 20 -2.25 -1.03 -15.65
CA GLU A 20 -1.70 -2.39 -15.54
C GLU A 20 -1.19 -2.66 -14.12
N VAL A 21 -1.18 -3.94 -13.73
CA VAL A 21 -0.81 -4.35 -12.38
C VAL A 21 0.49 -5.13 -12.36
N GLN A 22 1.50 -4.56 -11.68
CA GLN A 22 2.65 -5.29 -11.18
C GLN A 22 2.39 -5.71 -9.72
N THR A 23 2.72 -6.94 -9.34
CA THR A 23 2.54 -7.43 -7.97
C THR A 23 3.86 -7.60 -7.22
N TYR A 24 3.81 -7.60 -5.88
CA TYR A 24 4.93 -7.96 -5.00
C TYR A 24 4.47 -8.79 -3.80
N ASP A 25 5.37 -9.51 -3.16
CA ASP A 25 5.01 -10.42 -2.05
C ASP A 25 5.42 -9.88 -0.67
N PHE A 26 4.86 -10.51 0.36
CA PHE A 26 5.15 -10.25 1.76
C PHE A 26 6.44 -10.94 2.20
N GLU A 27 7.03 -10.46 3.29
CA GLU A 27 7.98 -11.29 4.04
C GLU A 27 7.23 -12.37 4.85
N PHE A 28 7.97 -13.39 5.26
CA PHE A 28 7.48 -14.41 6.18
C PHE A 28 6.99 -13.83 7.52
N GLN A 29 7.53 -12.69 7.95
CA GLN A 29 7.13 -12.03 9.18
C GLN A 29 5.87 -11.18 8.97
N PRO A 30 4.81 -11.36 9.78
CA PRO A 30 3.59 -10.56 9.67
C PRO A 30 3.86 -9.06 9.78
N GLY A 31 3.18 -8.26 8.95
CA GLY A 31 3.29 -6.80 8.97
C GLY A 31 4.61 -6.24 8.45
N ARG A 32 5.45 -7.08 7.82
CA ARG A 32 6.73 -6.67 7.25
C ARG A 32 6.80 -6.93 5.76
N PHE A 33 7.44 -6.00 5.07
CA PHE A 33 7.90 -6.18 3.70
C PHE A 33 9.42 -6.05 3.69
N ASN A 34 10.04 -6.83 2.82
CA ASN A 34 11.42 -6.60 2.46
C ASN A 34 11.47 -5.41 1.51
N TRP A 35 11.54 -4.20 2.06
CA TRP A 35 11.51 -2.99 1.23
C TRP A 35 12.67 -2.92 0.25
N ASP A 36 13.82 -3.52 0.54
CA ASP A 36 14.91 -3.57 -0.45
C ASP A 36 14.48 -4.35 -1.69
N ILE A 37 13.99 -5.58 -1.52
CA ILE A 37 13.54 -6.43 -2.63
C ILE A 37 12.36 -5.79 -3.38
N VAL A 38 11.37 -5.28 -2.65
CA VAL A 38 10.17 -4.68 -3.27
C VAL A 38 10.57 -3.47 -4.10
N LEU A 39 11.34 -2.54 -3.54
CA LEU A 39 11.69 -1.29 -4.22
C LEU A 39 12.67 -1.52 -5.38
N ASP A 40 13.59 -2.49 -5.27
CA ASP A 40 14.49 -2.87 -6.37
C ASP A 40 13.75 -3.51 -7.56
N SER A 41 12.57 -4.09 -7.33
CA SER A 41 11.75 -4.70 -8.38
C SER A 41 10.84 -3.70 -9.11
N ILE A 42 10.76 -2.45 -8.63
CA ILE A 42 9.95 -1.40 -9.26
C ILE A 42 10.54 -1.03 -10.62
N THR A 43 9.75 -1.20 -11.68
CA THR A 43 10.12 -0.79 -13.03
C THR A 43 9.77 0.69 -13.28
N ASP A 44 10.36 1.30 -14.31
CA ASP A 44 10.08 2.70 -14.67
C ASP A 44 8.62 2.97 -15.09
N GLN A 45 7.84 1.92 -15.34
CA GLN A 45 6.41 2.03 -15.68
C GLN A 45 5.52 2.17 -14.43
N VAL A 46 6.05 1.90 -13.23
CA VAL A 46 5.27 1.94 -11.99
C VAL A 46 5.11 3.39 -11.52
N GLY A 47 3.93 3.95 -11.74
CA GLY A 47 3.55 5.28 -11.23
C GLY A 47 2.89 5.28 -9.85
N VAL A 48 2.44 4.12 -9.36
CA VAL A 48 1.71 3.98 -8.09
C VAL A 48 2.17 2.74 -7.32
N LEU A 49 2.45 2.89 -6.04
CA LEU A 49 2.65 1.81 -5.08
C LEU A 49 1.48 1.79 -4.09
N ILE A 50 0.73 0.69 -4.09
CA ILE A 50 -0.32 0.43 -3.10
C ILE A 50 0.27 -0.45 -2.01
N VAL A 51 0.02 -0.13 -0.74
CA VAL A 51 0.43 -0.95 0.40
C VAL A 51 -0.78 -1.28 1.26
N THR A 52 -1.05 -2.57 1.43
CA THR A 52 -2.17 -3.07 2.24
C THR A 52 -1.72 -3.39 3.66
N HIS A 53 -2.42 -2.82 4.64
CA HIS A 53 -2.30 -3.21 6.05
C HIS A 53 -3.18 -4.43 6.30
N LEU A 54 -2.66 -5.62 5.97
CA LEU A 54 -3.40 -6.87 6.11
C LEU A 54 -3.64 -7.25 7.57
N TYR A 55 -4.79 -7.87 7.82
CA TYR A 55 -5.19 -8.43 9.11
C TYR A 55 -5.17 -7.45 10.29
N GLY A 56 -5.36 -6.16 10.01
CA GLY A 56 -5.31 -5.13 11.04
C GLY A 56 -3.91 -4.78 11.52
N VAL A 57 -2.86 -5.30 10.87
CA VAL A 57 -1.46 -5.05 11.25
C VAL A 57 -0.89 -3.90 10.41
N PRO A 58 -0.61 -2.74 11.02
CA PRO A 58 0.06 -1.65 10.33
C PRO A 58 1.45 -2.06 9.84
N VAL A 59 1.82 -1.55 8.67
CA VAL A 59 3.10 -1.80 8.01
C VAL A 59 3.93 -0.54 8.14
N ASP A 60 5.21 -0.64 8.48
CA ASP A 60 6.11 0.52 8.47
C ASP A 60 6.36 1.00 7.04
N LEU A 61 5.88 2.20 6.71
CA LEU A 61 5.93 2.79 5.37
C LEU A 61 7.08 3.78 5.18
N ARG A 62 7.89 4.08 6.21
CA ARG A 62 8.87 5.18 6.15
C ARG A 62 9.82 5.06 4.96
N LYS A 63 10.42 3.88 4.80
CA LYS A 63 11.35 3.58 3.70
C LYS A 63 10.68 3.65 2.32
N ALA A 64 9.50 3.05 2.17
CA ALA A 64 8.74 3.09 0.93
C ALA A 64 8.33 4.52 0.56
N ARG A 65 7.90 5.32 1.55
CA ARG A 65 7.51 6.71 1.36
C ARG A 65 8.67 7.57 0.86
N ASP A 66 9.84 7.45 1.47
CA ASP A 66 11.01 8.22 1.08
C ASP A 66 11.44 7.87 -0.36
N PHE A 67 11.41 6.59 -0.73
CA PHE A 67 11.65 6.14 -2.09
C PHE A 67 10.62 6.71 -3.08
N CYS A 68 9.33 6.56 -2.77
CA CYS A 68 8.23 7.06 -3.59
C CYS A 68 8.32 8.57 -3.83
N ASN A 69 8.61 9.34 -2.77
CA ASN A 69 8.83 10.78 -2.86
C ASN A 69 9.99 11.13 -3.81
N ALA A 70 11.12 10.43 -3.71
CA ALA A 70 12.29 10.68 -4.54
C ALA A 70 12.07 10.32 -6.02
N LYS A 71 11.19 9.35 -6.30
CA LYS A 71 10.90 8.85 -7.65
C LYS A 71 9.63 9.45 -8.27
N GLY A 72 8.86 10.22 -7.54
CA GLY A 72 7.55 10.73 -7.99
C GLY A 72 6.50 9.62 -8.15
N ILE A 73 6.66 8.50 -7.42
CA ILE A 73 5.71 7.38 -7.42
C ILE A 73 4.66 7.66 -6.36
N LEU A 74 3.38 7.56 -6.71
CA LEU A 74 2.30 7.78 -5.75
C LEU A 74 2.23 6.63 -4.73
N LEU A 75 2.28 6.93 -3.43
CA LEU A 75 2.04 5.95 -2.37
C LEU A 75 0.59 6.00 -1.89
N ILE A 76 -0.14 4.89 -2.03
CA ILE A 76 -1.51 4.71 -1.54
C ILE A 76 -1.53 3.65 -0.44
N GLU A 77 -2.20 3.98 0.65
CA GLU A 77 -2.51 3.02 1.73
C GLU A 77 -3.88 2.38 1.48
N ASP A 78 -3.90 1.06 1.52
CA ASP A 78 -5.12 0.26 1.65
C ASP A 78 -5.32 -0.08 3.14
N CYS A 79 -6.19 0.70 3.77
CA CYS A 79 -6.52 0.61 5.19
C CYS A 79 -7.83 -0.15 5.45
N ALA A 80 -8.35 -0.87 4.45
CA ALA A 80 -9.62 -1.60 4.51
C ALA A 80 -9.77 -2.46 5.78
N GLN A 81 -8.68 -3.09 6.25
CA GLN A 81 -8.69 -3.98 7.42
C GLN A 81 -8.07 -3.37 8.69
N THR A 82 -7.64 -2.10 8.65
CA THR A 82 -6.81 -1.51 9.72
C THR A 82 -7.35 -0.15 10.20
N LEU A 83 -8.68 -0.03 10.26
CA LEU A 83 -9.31 1.18 10.81
C LEU A 83 -8.86 1.41 12.26
N GLY A 84 -8.38 2.63 12.55
CA GLY A 84 -7.90 3.01 13.88
C GLY A 84 -6.47 2.55 14.21
N GLY A 85 -5.74 1.94 13.26
CA GLY A 85 -4.33 1.58 13.44
C GLY A 85 -3.38 2.77 13.46
N TYR A 86 -2.19 2.58 14.04
CA TYR A 86 -1.14 3.58 14.13
C TYR A 86 0.22 2.98 13.77
N ILE A 87 1.05 3.79 13.13
CA ILE A 87 2.49 3.54 12.94
C ILE A 87 3.18 4.67 13.70
N ASP A 88 3.95 4.36 14.73
CA ASP A 88 4.76 5.35 15.47
C ASP A 88 3.99 6.62 15.90
N GLY A 89 2.78 6.43 16.45
CA GLY A 89 1.92 7.52 16.90
C GLY A 89 1.15 8.27 15.80
N ARG A 90 1.38 7.95 14.51
CA ARG A 90 0.63 8.50 13.37
C ARG A 90 -0.37 7.49 12.83
N GLN A 91 -1.60 7.93 12.64
CA GLN A 91 -2.70 7.08 12.17
C GLN A 91 -2.42 6.52 10.77
N VAL A 92 -2.71 5.24 10.56
CA VAL A 92 -2.69 4.65 9.21
C VAL A 92 -3.68 5.37 8.30
N GLY A 93 -3.41 5.36 7.01
CA GLY A 93 -4.16 6.12 6.03
C GLY A 93 -3.72 7.57 5.91
N THR A 94 -2.81 8.05 6.77
CA THR A 94 -2.27 9.41 6.67
C THR A 94 -0.84 9.45 6.13
N TRP A 95 -0.22 8.31 5.84
CA TRP A 95 1.17 8.20 5.38
C TRP A 95 1.36 8.35 3.87
N GLY A 96 0.29 8.23 3.07
CA GLY A 96 0.27 8.49 1.64
C GLY A 96 0.75 9.90 1.23
N MET A 97 1.02 10.10 -0.05
CA MET A 97 1.48 11.40 -0.57
C MET A 97 0.31 12.38 -0.73
N PRO A 98 0.43 13.64 -0.29
CA PRO A 98 -0.63 14.64 -0.47
C PRO A 98 -0.98 14.86 -1.95
N PRO A 99 -2.26 15.05 -2.32
CA PRO A 99 -3.47 15.01 -1.49
C PRO A 99 -4.06 13.60 -1.28
N TYR A 100 -3.42 12.56 -1.80
CA TYR A 100 -3.98 11.21 -1.87
C TYR A 100 -3.59 10.40 -0.63
N SER A 101 -4.37 10.58 0.42
CA SER A 101 -4.33 9.75 1.61
C SER A 101 -5.70 9.06 1.74
N VAL A 102 -5.69 7.72 1.72
CA VAL A 102 -6.78 6.74 1.92
C VAL A 102 -7.57 6.26 0.69
N LEU A 103 -7.47 4.94 0.42
CA LEU A 103 -8.63 4.14 0.00
C LEU A 103 -9.04 3.26 1.19
N ALA A 104 -10.15 3.60 1.85
CA ALA A 104 -10.78 2.78 2.87
C ALA A 104 -12.08 2.26 2.27
N MET A 105 -12.12 0.99 1.91
CA MET A 105 -13.37 0.29 1.61
C MET A 105 -13.41 -1.00 2.43
N THR A 106 -14.07 -0.96 3.58
CA THR A 106 -14.79 -2.13 4.07
C THR A 106 -16.15 -1.70 4.61
N SER A 107 -17.17 -2.46 4.21
CA SER A 107 -18.28 -2.77 5.10
C SER A 107 -17.70 -3.55 6.29
N GLN A 108 -17.22 -2.85 7.31
CA GLN A 108 -17.21 -3.48 8.63
C GLN A 108 -18.68 -3.53 9.02
N PHE A 109 -19.27 -4.72 8.96
CA PHE A 109 -20.53 -4.98 9.64
C PHE A 109 -20.30 -4.63 11.12
N LEU A 110 -20.88 -3.51 11.55
CA LEU A 110 -21.34 -3.33 12.92
C LEU A 110 -22.65 -4.11 13.08
#